data_AF-A0A453FI31-F1
#
_entry.id   AF-A0A453FI31-F1
#
_cell.length_a   1.000
_cell.length_b   1.000
_cell.length_c   1.000
_cell.angle_alpha   90.00
_cell.angle_beta   90.00
_cell.angle_gamma   90.00
#
_symmetry.space_group_name_H-M   'P 1'
#
loop_
_entity.id
_entity.type
_entity.pdbx_description
1 polymer ?
#
loop_
_entity_poly.entity_id
_entity_poly.type
_entity_poly.pdbx_seq_one_letter_code
_entity_poly.pdbx_strand_id
1 'polypeptide(L)'
;LEWVPQYGIDKFKFDLLAGITIASLAIPQGISYARLANLPPIIGLYSSFVPPLLYAVFGSSNNLAVGTVAAASLLLASIIEDEVSPEDNPELYLHLFYTAAFFTGIFQTALGVFRLGLIVDFLSRSTITGFMGGTAMIIIMQQLKGLLGMKHFTSKTDLISVVGSIFKYRHEMAECNSRRMLHLVLVLQ
;
A
#
# COMPACT_ATOMS: atom_id res chain seq x y z
N LEU A 1 14.73 1.14 25.76
CA LEU A 1 15.39 2.09 24.82
C LEU A 1 16.91 1.88 24.90
N GLU A 2 17.40 0.69 24.54
CA GLU A 2 18.85 0.38 24.56
C GLU A 2 19.58 0.93 23.32
N TRP A 3 18.85 1.31 22.28
CA TRP A 3 19.42 1.74 20.99
C TRP A 3 19.85 3.21 20.97
N VAL A 4 19.16 4.09 21.71
CA VAL A 4 19.42 5.54 21.74
C VAL A 4 20.84 5.88 22.21
N PRO A 5 21.39 5.25 23.27
CA PRO A 5 22.75 5.55 23.73
C PRO A 5 23.87 5.08 22.79
N GLN A 6 23.58 4.16 21.87
CA GLN A 6 24.54 3.60 20.90
C GLN A 6 24.40 4.19 19.49
N TYR A 7 23.60 5.25 19.35
CA TYR A 7 23.31 5.87 18.08
C TYR A 7 24.40 6.90 17.71
N GLY A 8 25.30 6.50 16.80
CA GLY A 8 26.40 7.34 16.32
C GLY A 8 25.99 8.24 15.15
N ILE A 9 26.73 9.35 14.97
CA ILE A 9 26.54 10.32 13.88
C ILE A 9 26.71 9.66 12.50
N ASP A 10 27.52 8.61 12.38
CA ASP A 10 27.67 7.88 11.12
C ASP A 10 26.41 7.09 10.75
N LYS A 11 25.72 6.49 11.73
CA LYS A 11 24.42 5.83 11.49
C LYS A 11 23.36 6.85 11.07
N PHE A 12 23.36 8.03 11.68
CA PHE A 12 22.45 9.12 11.32
C PHE A 12 22.57 9.52 9.84
N LYS A 13 23.78 9.58 9.28
CA LYS A 13 23.96 9.90 7.84
C LYS A 13 23.33 8.85 6.93
N PHE A 14 23.50 7.57 7.26
CA PHE A 14 22.91 6.48 6.49
C PHE A 14 21.38 6.43 6.64
N ASP A 15 20.87 6.63 7.86
CA ASP A 15 19.42 6.66 8.13
C ASP A 15 18.75 7.88 7.48
N LEU A 16 19.42 9.04 7.47
CA LEU A 16 18.92 10.23 6.79
C LEU A 16 18.84 10.00 5.27
N LEU A 17 19.89 9.43 4.67
CA LEU A 17 19.88 9.11 3.24
C LEU A 17 18.79 8.09 2.91
N ALA A 18 18.67 7.02 3.70
CA ALA A 18 17.64 6.01 3.54
C ALA A 18 16.23 6.60 3.72
N GLY A 19 16.03 7.46 4.72
CA GLY A 19 14.77 8.15 4.99
C GLY A 19 14.35 9.06 3.84
N ILE A 20 15.28 9.82 3.25
CA ILE A 20 15.00 10.65 2.07
C ILE A 20 14.59 9.78 0.87
N THR A 21 15.31 8.69 0.62
CA THR A 21 14.98 7.75 -0.46
C THR A 21 13.58 7.15 -0.27
N ILE A 22 13.28 6.65 0.93
CA ILE A 22 11.96 6.07 1.24
C ILE A 22 10.86 7.13 1.14
N ALA A 23 11.09 8.36 1.64
CA ALA A 23 10.11 9.43 1.55
C ALA A 23 9.83 9.84 0.10
N SER A 24 10.86 9.90 -0.74
CA SER A 24 10.75 10.18 -2.18
C SER A 24 9.86 9.16 -2.90
N LEU A 25 9.92 7.88 -2.49
CA LEU A 25 9.08 6.82 -3.05
C LEU A 25 7.67 6.80 -2.45
N ALA A 26 7.55 7.05 -1.14
CA ALA A 26 6.28 6.96 -0.42
C ALA A 26 5.27 8.04 -0.84
N ILE A 27 5.71 9.26 -1.14
CA ILE A 27 4.83 10.38 -1.54
C ILE A 27 4.05 10.06 -2.83
N PRO A 28 4.69 9.76 -3.98
CA PRO A 28 3.96 9.43 -5.21
C PRO A 28 3.16 8.14 -5.06
N GLN A 29 3.66 7.16 -4.30
CA GLN A 29 2.96 5.92 -4.02
C GLN A 29 1.63 6.15 -3.27
N GLY A 30 1.64 6.92 -2.18
CA GLY A 30 0.44 7.25 -1.41
C GLY A 30 -0.61 8.00 -2.22
N ILE A 31 -0.18 8.96 -3.04
CA ILE A 31 -1.06 9.71 -3.96
C ILE A 31 -1.73 8.76 -4.96
N SER A 32 -0.96 7.85 -5.56
CA SER A 32 -1.47 6.86 -6.50
C SER A 32 -2.50 5.94 -5.86
N TYR A 33 -2.24 5.48 -4.63
CA TYR A 33 -3.11 4.52 -3.95
C TYR A 33 -4.42 5.15 -3.46
N ALA A 34 -4.39 6.42 -3.03
CA ALA A 34 -5.62 7.16 -2.76
C ALA A 34 -6.49 7.30 -4.02
N ARG A 35 -5.87 7.57 -5.18
CA ARG A 35 -6.59 7.63 -6.46
C ARG A 35 -7.20 6.29 -6.87
N LEU A 36 -6.52 5.19 -6.59
CA LEU A 36 -7.06 3.84 -6.83
C LEU A 36 -8.30 3.55 -5.97
N ALA A 37 -8.41 4.20 -4.81
CA ALA A 37 -9.54 4.08 -3.91
C ALA A 37 -10.58 5.20 -4.08
N ASN A 38 -10.54 5.95 -5.19
CA ASN A 38 -11.44 7.09 -5.45
C ASN A 38 -11.44 8.16 -4.34
N LEU A 39 -10.34 8.28 -3.59
CA LEU A 39 -10.16 9.26 -2.51
C LEU A 39 -9.39 10.50 -2.99
N PRO A 40 -9.59 11.66 -2.32
CA PRO A 40 -8.74 12.83 -2.53
C PRO A 40 -7.26 12.50 -2.24
N PRO A 41 -6.30 12.88 -3.10
CA PRO A 41 -4.86 12.58 -2.94
C PRO A 41 -4.25 12.97 -1.60
N ILE A 42 -4.78 14.03 -0.98
CA ILE A 42 -4.34 14.53 0.33
C ILE A 42 -4.50 13.45 1.42
N ILE A 43 -5.50 12.58 1.32
CA ILE A 43 -5.72 11.47 2.25
C ILE A 43 -4.62 10.41 2.13
N GLY A 44 -4.17 10.15 0.89
CA GLY A 44 -3.00 9.30 0.63
C GLY A 44 -1.75 9.84 1.31
N LEU A 45 -1.51 11.14 1.22
CA LEU A 45 -0.36 11.78 1.87
C LEU A 45 -0.42 11.66 3.40
N TYR A 46 -1.58 11.89 4.01
CA TYR A 46 -1.76 11.70 5.46
C TYR A 46 -1.49 10.26 5.88
N SER A 47 -1.99 9.28 5.14
CA SER A 47 -1.76 7.86 5.46
C SER A 47 -0.33 7.38 5.17
N SER A 48 0.44 8.06 4.32
CA SER A 48 1.87 7.75 4.13
C SER A 48 2.79 8.44 5.14
N PHE A 49 2.36 9.52 5.79
CA PHE A 49 3.19 10.27 6.74
C PHE A 49 2.91 9.93 8.21
N VAL A 50 1.64 9.85 8.60
CA VAL A 50 1.24 9.72 10.01
C VAL A 50 1.63 8.34 10.60
N PRO A 51 1.38 7.19 9.93
CA PRO A 51 1.71 5.88 10.49
C PRO A 51 3.21 5.65 10.72
N PRO A 52 4.13 6.02 9.79
CA PRO A 52 5.57 5.94 10.06
C PRO A 52 6.03 6.78 11.25
N LEU A 53 5.46 7.98 11.42
CA LEU A 53 5.78 8.85 12.55
C LEU A 53 5.33 8.23 13.88
N LEU A 54 4.11 7.67 13.92
CA LEU A 54 3.63 6.93 15.09
C LEU A 54 4.47 5.68 15.35
N TYR A 55 4.85 4.95 14.30
CA TYR A 55 5.70 3.77 14.42
C TYR A 55 7.12 4.11 14.90
N ALA A 56 7.69 5.24 14.51
CA ALA A 56 8.99 5.68 15.01
C ALA A 56 8.99 5.92 16.54
N VAL A 57 7.84 6.29 17.12
CA VAL A 57 7.71 6.54 18.57
C VAL A 57 7.34 5.27 19.35
N PHE A 58 6.41 4.47 18.82
CA PHE A 58 5.85 3.30 19.52
C PHE A 58 6.40 1.94 19.05
N GLY A 59 7.14 1.92 17.94
CA GLY A 59 7.65 0.72 17.31
C GLY A 59 8.78 0.07 18.11
N SER A 60 8.80 -1.27 18.09
CA SER A 60 9.85 -2.07 18.73
C SER A 60 11.02 -2.38 17.79
N SER A 61 10.84 -2.25 16.47
CA SER A 61 11.85 -2.57 15.45
C SER A 61 12.33 -1.32 14.73
N ASN A 62 13.64 -1.16 14.61
CA ASN A 62 14.26 0.01 13.99
C ASN A 62 14.27 -0.02 12.45
N ASN A 63 13.95 -1.18 11.85
CA ASN A 63 14.10 -1.40 10.40
C ASN A 63 12.76 -1.57 9.65
N LEU A 64 11.62 -1.52 10.34
CA LEU A 64 10.33 -1.71 9.70
C LEU A 64 9.83 -0.38 9.12
N ALA A 65 9.68 -0.35 7.80
CA ALA A 65 9.00 0.74 7.11
C ALA A 65 7.50 0.44 7.05
N VAL A 66 6.69 1.28 7.68
CA VAL A 66 5.22 1.23 7.57
C VAL A 66 4.80 2.09 6.38
N GLY A 67 3.79 1.67 5.64
CA GLY A 67 3.33 2.43 4.48
C GLY A 67 1.97 1.98 3.97
N THR A 68 1.46 2.73 3.00
CA THR A 68 0.20 2.44 2.32
C THR A 68 0.36 1.30 1.32
N VAL A 69 -0.64 0.43 1.22
CA VAL A 69 -0.63 -0.74 0.31
C VAL A 69 -1.78 -0.63 -0.70
N ALA A 70 -1.47 -0.82 -1.99
CA ALA A 70 -2.46 -0.76 -3.08
C ALA A 70 -3.57 -1.80 -2.92
N ALA A 71 -3.23 -3.03 -2.51
CA ALA A 71 -4.20 -4.10 -2.28
C ALA A 71 -5.29 -3.71 -1.27
N ALA A 72 -4.87 -3.19 -0.11
CA ALA A 72 -5.80 -2.76 0.92
C ALA A 72 -6.67 -1.58 0.45
N SER A 73 -6.09 -0.64 -0.29
CA SER A 73 -6.79 0.54 -0.83
C SER A 73 -7.91 0.13 -1.79
N LEU A 74 -7.60 -0.79 -2.71
CA LEU A 74 -8.56 -1.27 -3.71
C LEU A 74 -9.65 -2.15 -3.09
N LEU A 75 -9.30 -3.03 -2.14
CA LEU A 75 -10.28 -3.87 -1.45
C LEU A 75 -11.25 -3.01 -0.63
N LEU A 76 -10.74 -2.06 0.14
CA LEU A 76 -11.58 -1.18 0.96
C LEU A 76 -12.49 -0.31 0.08
N ALA A 77 -11.97 0.20 -1.03
CA ALA A 77 -12.78 0.91 -2.02
C ALA A 77 -13.89 0.04 -2.59
N SER A 78 -13.61 -1.20 -2.99
CA SER A 78 -14.66 -2.09 -3.52
C SER A 78 -15.77 -2.38 -2.51
N ILE A 79 -15.42 -2.58 -1.23
CA ILE A 79 -16.41 -2.83 -0.17
C ILE A 79 -17.26 -1.60 0.10
N ILE A 80 -16.66 -0.41 0.13
CA ILE A 80 -17.38 0.83 0.43
C ILE A 80 -18.20 1.29 -0.77
N GLU A 81 -17.70 1.13 -2.01
CA GLU A 81 -18.42 1.45 -3.25
C GLU A 81 -19.70 0.62 -3.44
N ASP A 82 -19.72 -0.62 -2.93
CA ASP A 82 -20.92 -1.47 -2.95
C ASP A 82 -22.06 -0.88 -2.06
N GLU A 83 -21.72 -0.11 -1.03
CA GLU A 83 -22.68 0.51 -0.11
C GLU A 83 -23.00 1.97 -0.47
N VAL A 84 -21.98 2.75 -0.88
CA VAL A 84 -22.09 4.17 -1.18
C VAL A 84 -21.20 4.52 -2.37
N SER A 85 -21.81 5.04 -3.44
CA SER A 85 -21.05 5.58 -4.56
C SER A 85 -20.29 6.86 -4.16
N PRO A 86 -19.02 7.02 -4.56
CA PRO A 86 -18.25 8.23 -4.30
C PRO A 86 -18.83 9.48 -4.98
N GLU A 87 -19.65 9.31 -6.03
CA GLU A 87 -20.28 10.40 -6.77
C GLU A 87 -21.56 10.91 -6.09
N ASP A 88 -22.31 10.01 -5.44
CA ASP A 88 -23.59 10.35 -4.81
C ASP A 88 -23.39 11.12 -3.50
N ASN A 89 -22.48 10.65 -2.64
CA ASN A 89 -22.25 11.24 -1.32
C ASN A 89 -20.76 11.17 -0.92
N PRO A 90 -19.91 12.09 -1.40
CA PRO A 90 -18.46 12.05 -1.17
C PRO A 90 -18.06 12.20 0.31
N GLU A 91 -18.85 12.94 1.11
CA GLU A 91 -18.61 13.10 2.55
C GLU A 91 -18.85 11.79 3.32
N LEU A 92 -19.96 11.11 3.01
CA LEU A 92 -20.29 9.82 3.63
C LEU A 92 -19.25 8.76 3.26
N TYR A 93 -18.83 8.73 1.99
CA TYR A 93 -17.78 7.85 1.50
C TYR A 93 -16.49 7.99 2.34
N LEU A 94 -16.03 9.23 2.55
CA LEU A 94 -14.86 9.51 3.38
C LEU A 94 -15.04 9.09 4.85
N HIS A 95 -16.22 9.32 5.43
CA HIS A 95 -16.52 8.87 6.79
C HIS A 95 -16.46 7.35 6.95
N LEU A 96 -16.88 6.58 5.94
CA LEU A 96 -16.75 5.11 5.96
C LEU A 96 -15.28 4.68 6.01
N PHE A 97 -14.39 5.33 5.25
CA PHE A 97 -12.95 5.05 5.31
C PHE A 97 -12.37 5.35 6.71
N TYR A 98 -12.72 6.49 7.31
CA TYR A 98 -12.21 6.85 8.64
C TYR A 98 -12.73 5.92 9.74
N THR A 99 -14.01 5.55 9.70
CA THR A 99 -14.58 4.61 10.66
C THR A 99 -13.98 3.22 10.50
N ALA A 100 -13.81 2.72 9.27
CA ALA A 100 -13.13 1.45 8.99
C ALA A 100 -11.68 1.45 9.51
N ALA A 101 -10.93 2.54 9.29
CA ALA A 101 -9.58 2.69 9.80
C ALA A 101 -9.55 2.69 11.34
N PHE A 102 -10.49 3.40 11.98
CA PHE A 102 -10.61 3.47 13.43
C PHE A 102 -10.90 2.10 14.06
N PHE A 103 -11.88 1.36 13.52
CA PHE A 103 -12.20 0.01 13.99
C PHE A 103 -11.05 -0.97 13.74
N THR A 104 -10.36 -0.86 12.60
CA THR A 104 -9.17 -1.65 12.31
C THR A 104 -8.07 -1.39 13.35
N GLY A 105 -7.85 -0.13 13.74
CA GLY A 105 -6.90 0.24 14.79
C GLY A 105 -7.27 -0.29 16.18
N ILE A 106 -8.55 -0.23 16.55
CA ILE A 106 -9.05 -0.84 17.80
C ILE A 106 -8.83 -2.35 17.78
N PHE A 107 -9.21 -3.02 16.69
CA PHE A 107 -9.07 -4.46 16.56
C PHE A 107 -7.60 -4.88 16.64
N GLN A 108 -6.70 -4.20 15.91
CA GLN A 108 -5.25 -4.45 15.96
C GLN A 108 -4.68 -4.22 17.35
N THR A 109 -5.12 -3.17 18.05
CA THR A 109 -4.69 -2.87 19.42
C THR A 109 -5.18 -3.95 20.38
N ALA A 110 -6.43 -4.40 20.27
CA ALA A 110 -6.99 -5.48 21.07
C ALA A 110 -6.19 -6.78 20.86
N LEU A 111 -5.93 -7.16 19.60
CA LEU A 111 -5.10 -8.33 19.27
C LEU A 111 -3.69 -8.21 19.88
N GLY A 112 -3.10 -7.02 19.86
CA GLY A 112 -1.80 -6.74 20.47
C GLY A 112 -1.82 -6.87 21.99
N VAL A 113 -2.84 -6.34 22.67
CA VAL A 113 -3.02 -6.43 24.13
C VAL A 113 -3.20 -7.88 24.58
N PHE A 114 -4.00 -8.67 23.85
CA PHE A 114 -4.16 -10.10 24.12
C PHE A 114 -2.94 -10.94 23.69
N ARG A 115 -1.88 -10.33 23.16
CA ARG A 115 -0.66 -10.99 22.66
C ARG A 115 -0.97 -12.13 21.68
N LEU A 116 -2.02 -11.96 20.88
CA LEU A 116 -2.43 -12.95 19.88
C LEU A 116 -1.44 -13.07 18.72
N GLY A 117 -0.38 -12.25 18.70
CA GLY A 117 0.81 -12.46 17.88
C GLY A 117 1.44 -13.84 18.08
N LEU A 118 1.27 -14.48 19.26
CA LEU A 118 1.70 -15.86 19.49
C LEU A 118 1.06 -16.85 18.49
N ILE A 119 -0.16 -16.59 18.01
CA ILE A 119 -0.83 -17.44 17.01
C ILE A 119 -0.08 -17.41 15.67
N VAL A 120 0.55 -16.28 15.34
CA VAL A 120 1.36 -16.13 14.13
C VAL A 120 2.63 -16.99 14.22
N ASP A 121 3.19 -17.18 15.41
CA ASP A 121 4.35 -18.06 15.65
C ASP A 121 4.01 -19.56 15.44
N PHE A 122 2.73 -19.93 15.53
CA PHE A 122 2.25 -21.28 15.22
C PHE A 122 2.06 -21.54 13.71
N LEU A 123 2.16 -20.52 12.86
CA LEU A 123 2.08 -20.71 11.42
C LEU A 123 3.35 -21.39 10.91
N SER A 124 3.18 -22.47 10.15
CA SER A 124 4.31 -23.19 9.57
C SER A 124 5.11 -22.29 8.63
N ARG A 125 6.43 -22.48 8.56
CA ARG A 125 7.29 -21.77 7.61
C ARG A 125 6.74 -21.83 6.17
N SER A 126 6.20 -22.97 5.77
CA SER A 126 5.61 -23.19 4.43
C SER A 126 4.37 -22.32 4.17
N THR A 127 3.52 -22.14 5.20
CA THR A 127 2.34 -21.27 5.11
C THR A 127 2.74 -19.81 4.93
N ILE A 128 3.74 -19.35 5.69
CA ILE A 128 4.24 -17.98 5.61
C ILE A 128 4.88 -17.72 4.24
N THR A 129 5.72 -18.62 3.72
CA THR A 129 6.29 -18.46 2.37
C THR A 129 5.25 -18.55 1.27
N GLY A 130 4.24 -19.41 1.39
CA GLY A 130 3.12 -19.47 0.44
C GLY A 130 2.30 -18.18 0.40
N PHE A 131 1.98 -17.62 1.58
CA PHE A 131 1.29 -16.34 1.69
C PHE A 131 2.11 -15.18 1.13
N MET A 132 3.41 -15.12 1.45
CA MET A 132 4.32 -14.11 0.87
C MET A 132 4.40 -14.23 -0.66
N GLY A 133 4.46 -15.45 -1.20
CA GLY A 133 4.45 -15.69 -2.65
C GLY A 133 3.16 -15.20 -3.32
N GLY A 134 2.00 -15.48 -2.71
CA GLY A 134 0.71 -14.97 -3.18
C GLY A 134 0.63 -13.44 -3.12
N THR A 135 1.11 -12.84 -2.03
CA THR A 135 1.18 -11.39 -1.85
C THR A 135 2.10 -10.74 -2.88
N ALA A 136 3.27 -11.34 -3.14
CA ALA A 136 4.20 -10.88 -4.17
C ALA A 136 3.57 -10.91 -5.57
N MET A 137 2.84 -11.98 -5.91
CA MET A 137 2.11 -12.08 -7.18
C MET A 137 1.04 -10.98 -7.31
N ILE A 138 0.28 -10.72 -6.23
CA ILE A 138 -0.72 -9.63 -6.19
C ILE A 138 -0.05 -8.26 -6.39
N ILE A 139 1.08 -8.00 -5.73
CA ILE A 139 1.83 -6.75 -5.87
C ILE A 139 2.32 -6.59 -7.31
N ILE A 140 2.92 -7.62 -7.92
CA ILE A 140 3.35 -7.59 -9.33
C ILE A 140 2.17 -7.25 -10.25
N MET A 141 1.00 -7.85 -10.01
CA MET A 141 -0.21 -7.56 -10.78
C MET A 141 -0.69 -6.10 -10.59
N GLN A 142 -0.57 -5.55 -9.38
CA GLN A 142 -0.91 -4.15 -9.09
C GLN A 142 0.05 -3.17 -9.76
N GLN A 143 1.35 -3.49 -9.80
CA GLN A 143 2.33 -2.70 -10.55
C GLN A 143 2.07 -2.75 -12.06
N LEU A 144 1.58 -3.90 -12.57
CA LEU A 144 1.18 -4.05 -13.97
C LEU A 144 -0.03 -3.16 -14.33
N LYS A 145 -1.03 -3.04 -13.44
CA LYS A 145 -2.15 -2.09 -13.62
C LYS A 145 -1.65 -0.64 -13.76
N GLY A 146 -0.66 -0.25 -12.94
CA GLY A 146 -0.02 1.07 -13.03
C GLY A 146 0.79 1.27 -14.32
N LEU A 147 1.54 0.26 -14.76
CA LEU A 147 2.36 0.27 -15.98
C LEU A 147 1.53 0.31 -17.27
N LEU A 148 0.39 -0.38 -17.31
CA LEU A 148 -0.47 -0.46 -18.49
C LEU A 148 -1.26 0.82 -18.76
N GLY A 149 -1.40 1.70 -17.77
CA GLY A 149 -1.87 3.08 -17.97
C GLY A 149 -3.21 3.24 -18.70
N MET A 150 -4.08 2.22 -18.73
CA MET A 150 -5.36 2.36 -19.44
C MET A 150 -6.33 3.15 -18.58
N LYS A 151 -6.77 4.30 -19.12
CA LYS A 151 -7.63 5.28 -18.47
C LYS A 151 -9.07 4.79 -18.21
N HIS A 152 -9.44 3.60 -18.69
CA HIS A 152 -10.78 3.00 -18.56
C HIS A 152 -10.73 1.58 -17.97
N PHE A 153 -9.93 1.37 -16.93
CA PHE A 153 -9.90 0.08 -16.24
C PHE A 153 -10.92 0.03 -15.09
N THR A 154 -12.02 -0.66 -15.36
CA THR A 154 -12.96 -1.31 -14.42
C THR A 154 -12.52 -1.35 -12.95
N SER A 155 -13.40 -0.89 -12.06
CA SER A 155 -13.28 -0.92 -10.59
C SER A 155 -13.20 -2.32 -9.98
N LYS A 156 -13.19 -3.39 -10.78
CA LYS A 156 -13.19 -4.78 -10.29
C LYS A 156 -11.78 -5.34 -10.18
N THR A 157 -11.50 -5.91 -9.01
CA THR A 157 -10.21 -6.47 -8.57
C THR A 157 -10.01 -7.92 -9.05
N ASP A 158 -10.81 -8.41 -9.98
CA ASP A 158 -10.77 -9.81 -10.38
C ASP A 158 -9.53 -10.09 -11.23
N LEU A 159 -8.69 -11.02 -10.77
CA LEU A 159 -7.52 -11.57 -11.49
C LEU A 159 -7.91 -11.98 -12.93
N ILE A 160 -9.12 -12.53 -13.09
CA ILE A 160 -9.67 -12.95 -14.37
C ILE A 160 -9.96 -11.74 -15.28
N SER A 161 -10.44 -10.63 -14.73
CA SER A 161 -10.69 -9.41 -15.48
C SER A 161 -9.39 -8.73 -15.94
N VAL A 162 -8.34 -8.77 -15.11
CA VAL A 162 -7.03 -8.21 -15.43
C VAL A 162 -6.35 -9.05 -16.52
N VAL A 163 -6.31 -10.37 -16.35
CA VAL A 163 -5.74 -11.29 -17.36
C VAL A 163 -6.53 -11.23 -18.67
N GLY A 164 -7.87 -11.19 -18.61
CA GLY A 164 -8.72 -11.05 -19.78
C GLY A 164 -8.50 -9.73 -20.53
N SER A 165 -8.26 -8.64 -19.79
CA SER A 165 -7.98 -7.34 -20.39
C SER A 165 -6.57 -7.24 -20.98
N ILE A 166 -5.56 -7.86 -20.35
CA ILE A 166 -4.20 -7.98 -20.89
C ILE A 166 -4.22 -8.73 -22.23
N PHE A 167 -5.00 -9.79 -22.34
CA PHE A 167 -5.15 -10.55 -23.59
C PHE A 167 -5.92 -9.78 -24.66
N LYS A 168 -7.00 -9.08 -24.27
CA LYS A 168 -7.87 -8.34 -25.20
C LYS A 168 -7.22 -7.07 -25.77
N TYR A 169 -6.37 -6.40 -25.00
CA TYR A 169 -5.69 -5.15 -25.39
C TYR A 169 -4.21 -5.33 -25.75
N ARG A 170 -3.77 -6.55 -26.11
CA ARG A 170 -2.36 -6.84 -26.51
C ARG A 170 -1.87 -5.95 -27.66
N HIS A 171 -2.79 -5.43 -28.47
CA HIS A 171 -2.46 -4.62 -29.64
C HIS A 171 -2.12 -3.16 -29.29
N GLU A 172 -2.69 -2.60 -28.21
CA GLU A 172 -2.34 -1.25 -27.70
C GLU A 172 -1.02 -1.26 -26.91
N MET A 173 -0.66 -2.40 -26.30
CA MET A 173 0.63 -2.58 -25.64
C MET A 173 1.84 -2.44 -26.58
N ALA A 174 1.65 -2.72 -27.87
CA ALA A 174 2.72 -2.58 -28.86
C ALA A 174 3.03 -1.10 -29.20
N GLU A 175 2.07 -0.18 -28.97
CA GLU A 175 2.25 1.27 -29.17
C GLU A 175 2.68 2.02 -27.90
N CYS A 176 2.60 1.39 -26.72
CA CYS A 176 3.02 2.02 -25.46
C CYS A 176 4.56 2.08 -25.36
N ASN A 177 5.07 3.18 -25.89
CA ASN A 177 6.46 3.56 -26.07
C ASN A 177 7.38 3.27 -24.86
N SER A 178 8.52 2.64 -25.16
CA SER A 178 9.66 2.25 -24.30
C SER A 178 10.10 3.32 -23.26
N ARG A 179 9.85 4.60 -23.52
CA ARG A 179 10.18 5.71 -22.61
C ARG A 179 9.37 5.78 -21.31
N ARG A 180 8.12 5.31 -21.29
CA ARG A 180 7.29 5.32 -20.04
C ARG A 180 7.67 4.18 -19.10
N MET A 181 8.06 3.04 -19.65
CA MET A 181 8.51 1.88 -18.90
C MET A 181 9.85 2.17 -18.20
N LEU A 182 10.79 2.85 -18.88
CA LEU A 182 12.07 3.26 -18.30
C LEU A 182 11.92 4.31 -17.17
N HIS A 183 11.00 5.26 -17.32
CA HIS A 183 10.75 6.26 -16.26
C HIS A 183 10.09 5.67 -15.01
N LEU A 184 9.28 4.61 -15.15
CA LEU A 184 8.63 3.93 -14.02
C LEU A 184 9.55 2.93 -13.34
N VAL A 185 10.44 2.24 -14.07
CA VAL A 185 11.50 1.40 -13.47
C VAL A 185 12.45 2.26 -12.62
N LEU A 186 12.74 3.49 -13.04
CA LEU A 186 13.50 4.48 -12.27
C LEU A 186 12.77 5.02 -11.02
N VAL A 187 11.44 4.89 -10.95
CA VAL A 187 10.61 5.32 -9.81
C VAL A 187 10.25 4.13 -8.90
N LEU A 188 10.56 2.90 -9.32
CA LEU A 188 10.32 1.65 -8.58
C LEU A 188 11.58 1.03 -7.95
N GLN A 189 12.74 1.69 -8.06
CA GLN A 189 13.95 1.39 -7.29
C GLN A 189 14.09 2.37 -6.12
#